data_AF-A0A238C2N2-F1
#
_entry.id   AF-A0A238C2N2-F1
#
_cell.length_a   1.000
_cell.length_b   1.000
_cell.length_c   1.000
_cell.angle_alpha   90.00
_cell.angle_beta   90.00
_cell.angle_gamma   90.00
#
_symmetry.space_group_name_H-M   'P 1'
#
loop_
_entity.id
_entity.type
_entity.pdbx_description
1 polymer ?
#
loop_
_entity_poly.entity_id
_entity_poly.type
_entity_poly.pdbx_seq_one_letter_code
_entity_poly.pdbx_strand_id
1 'polypeptide(L)'
;MMYSIITYILPFMLVFTILSASAAVHQKDHTSFILVPHGLSPDSAERVIIPAAISGPQPPFPCLVAGIGTYEHGQTFTKEHFHYKCNNGTAEVIACVADDKSVIHLGRMFIRAGVKHKCDVKGDTVTYEQGNHF
;
A
#
# COMPACT_ATOMS: atom_id res chain seq x y z
N MET A 1 -36.33 -35.20 -55.97
CA MET A 1 -35.51 -35.58 -54.80
C MET A 1 -34.55 -34.48 -54.34
N MET A 2 -34.74 -33.21 -54.74
CA MET A 2 -33.79 -32.11 -54.44
C MET A 2 -34.29 -31.15 -53.35
N TYR A 3 -35.59 -31.16 -53.04
CA TYR A 3 -36.21 -30.32 -52.00
C TYR A 3 -36.01 -30.84 -50.57
N SER A 4 -35.88 -32.16 -50.37
CA SER A 4 -35.72 -32.74 -49.02
C SER A 4 -34.35 -32.51 -48.41
N ILE A 5 -33.31 -32.21 -49.18
CA ILE A 5 -31.95 -32.00 -48.67
C ILE A 5 -31.79 -30.57 -48.11
N ILE A 6 -32.45 -29.59 -48.73
CA ILE A 6 -32.37 -28.17 -48.34
C ILE A 6 -33.03 -27.93 -46.97
N THR A 7 -34.08 -28.69 -46.63
CA THR A 7 -34.81 -28.57 -45.36
C THR A 7 -34.01 -29.01 -44.14
N TYR A 8 -32.99 -29.87 -44.30
CA TYR A 8 -32.15 -30.33 -43.19
C TYR A 8 -30.85 -29.53 -43.03
N ILE A 9 -30.40 -28.80 -44.07
CA ILE A 9 -29.14 -28.04 -44.04
C ILE A 9 -29.34 -26.68 -43.36
N LEU A 10 -30.47 -26.01 -43.61
CA LEU A 10 -30.80 -24.72 -42.98
C LEU A 10 -30.89 -24.75 -41.44
N PRO A 11 -31.53 -25.73 -40.78
CA PRO A 11 -31.56 -25.78 -39.31
C PRO A 11 -30.23 -26.21 -38.71
N PHE A 12 -29.40 -26.99 -39.44
CA PHE A 12 -28.11 -27.47 -38.93
C PHE A 12 -27.06 -26.34 -38.86
N MET A 13 -27.07 -25.43 -39.85
CA MET A 13 -26.21 -24.23 -39.82
C MET A 13 -26.64 -23.23 -38.73
N LEU A 14 -27.94 -23.18 -38.42
CA LEU A 14 -28.49 -22.30 -37.37
C LEU A 14 -28.13 -22.79 -35.96
N VAL A 15 -28.05 -24.10 -35.73
CA VAL A 15 -27.62 -24.70 -34.44
C VAL A 15 -26.11 -24.53 -34.21
N PHE A 16 -25.28 -24.62 -35.25
CA PHE A 16 -23.83 -24.41 -35.11
C PHE A 16 -23.46 -22.96 -34.82
N THR A 17 -24.25 -21.96 -35.26
CA THR A 17 -24.00 -20.55 -34.92
C THR A 17 -24.30 -20.19 -33.48
N ILE A 18 -25.02 -21.03 -32.72
CA ILE A 18 -25.33 -20.77 -31.30
C ILE A 18 -24.29 -21.36 -30.34
N LEU A 19 -23.35 -22.18 -30.84
CA LEU A 19 -22.37 -22.89 -29.98
C LEU A 19 -20.98 -22.22 -29.91
N SER A 20 -20.78 -21.07 -30.56
CA SER A 20 -19.47 -20.38 -30.58
C SER A 20 -19.43 -19.04 -29.82
N ALA A 21 -20.46 -18.72 -29.02
CA ALA A 21 -20.45 -17.58 -28.11
C ALA A 21 -20.80 -18.10 -26.71
N SER A 22 -19.97 -18.06 -25.68
CA SER A 22 -18.76 -17.30 -25.43
C SER A 22 -17.98 -18.08 -24.36
N ALA A 23 -16.80 -18.61 -24.70
CA ALA A 23 -15.76 -18.70 -23.69
C ALA A 23 -15.32 -17.25 -23.46
N ALA A 24 -16.01 -16.53 -22.57
CA ALA A 24 -15.46 -15.35 -21.96
C ALA A 24 -14.20 -15.82 -21.25
N VAL A 25 -13.07 -15.75 -21.95
CA VAL A 25 -11.75 -15.80 -21.33
C VAL A 25 -11.83 -14.74 -20.26
N HIS A 26 -11.86 -15.18 -19.00
CA HIS A 26 -11.83 -14.31 -17.85
C HIS A 26 -10.49 -13.57 -17.97
N GLN A 27 -10.52 -12.38 -18.58
CA GLN A 27 -9.38 -11.50 -18.67
C GLN A 27 -8.98 -11.27 -17.23
N LYS A 28 -7.86 -11.87 -16.81
CA LYS A 28 -7.20 -11.54 -15.55
C LYS A 28 -6.89 -10.05 -15.69
N ASP A 29 -7.75 -9.23 -15.10
CA ASP A 29 -7.53 -7.81 -14.99
C ASP A 29 -6.24 -7.66 -14.19
N HIS A 30 -5.15 -7.30 -14.87
CA HIS A 30 -3.87 -7.03 -14.25
C HIS A 30 -3.97 -5.68 -13.53
N THR A 31 -4.77 -5.65 -12.46
CA THR A 31 -5.11 -4.45 -11.72
C THR A 31 -3.88 -3.98 -10.97
N SER A 32 -3.31 -2.86 -11.40
CA SER A 32 -2.23 -2.19 -10.67
C SER A 32 -2.71 -1.67 -9.32
N PHE A 33 -1.80 -1.57 -8.36
CA PHE A 33 -2.03 -0.88 -7.09
C PHE A 33 -1.64 0.59 -7.20
N ILE A 34 -2.48 1.49 -6.73
CA ILE A 34 -2.18 2.92 -6.63
C ILE A 34 -1.89 3.22 -5.17
N LEU A 35 -0.63 3.54 -4.86
CA LEU A 35 -0.20 3.95 -3.54
C LEU A 35 -0.16 5.46 -3.48
N VAL A 36 -0.65 6.00 -2.38
CA VAL A 36 -0.80 7.44 -2.16
C VAL A 36 -0.41 7.74 -0.72
N PRO A 37 0.29 8.86 -0.44
CA PRO A 37 0.52 9.29 0.92
C PRO A 37 -0.78 9.46 1.70
N HIS A 38 -0.73 9.15 2.99
CA HIS A 38 -1.87 9.32 3.89
C HIS A 38 -2.41 10.76 3.83
N GLY A 39 -3.73 10.90 3.66
CA GLY A 39 -4.41 12.20 3.57
C GLY A 39 -4.48 12.81 2.16
N LEU A 40 -3.88 12.18 1.14
CA LEU A 40 -3.99 12.63 -0.25
C LEU A 40 -4.96 11.76 -1.06
N SER A 41 -5.52 12.35 -2.13
CA SER A 41 -6.42 11.67 -3.07
C SER A 41 -5.66 10.73 -4.02
N PRO A 42 -6.25 9.63 -4.51
CA PRO A 42 -5.70 8.81 -5.59
C PRO A 42 -5.30 9.57 -6.87
N ASP A 43 -5.94 10.70 -7.13
CA ASP A 43 -5.63 11.55 -8.28
C ASP A 43 -4.43 12.49 -8.04
N SER A 44 -3.88 12.51 -6.82
CA SER A 44 -2.70 13.28 -6.46
C SER A 44 -1.53 12.97 -7.40
N ALA A 45 -0.78 14.00 -7.78
CA ALA A 45 0.46 13.83 -8.53
C ALA A 45 1.52 13.05 -7.72
N GLU A 46 1.45 13.13 -6.39
CA GLU A 46 2.30 12.36 -5.47
C GLU A 46 1.67 10.98 -5.22
N ARG A 47 1.86 10.08 -6.17
CA ARG A 47 1.40 8.68 -6.12
C ARG A 47 2.39 7.75 -6.80
N VAL A 48 2.33 6.46 -6.47
CA VAL A 48 3.12 5.42 -7.14
C VAL A 48 2.18 4.32 -7.62
N ILE A 49 2.35 3.90 -8.88
CA ILE A 49 1.57 2.82 -9.48
C ILE A 49 2.45 1.56 -9.49
N ILE A 50 2.01 0.51 -8.81
CA ILE A 50 2.73 -0.75 -8.69
C ILE A 50 1.97 -1.83 -9.47
N PRO A 51 2.58 -2.47 -10.48
CA PRO A 51 1.92 -3.54 -11.19
C PRO A 51 1.68 -4.74 -10.25
N ALA A 52 0.51 -5.38 -10.39
CA ALA A 52 0.26 -6.64 -9.71
C ALA A 52 1.20 -7.72 -10.26
N ALA A 53 1.70 -8.56 -9.35
CA ALA A 53 2.53 -9.69 -9.71
C ALA A 53 1.75 -10.64 -10.64
N ILE A 54 2.32 -10.93 -11.80
CA ILE A 54 1.72 -11.82 -12.80
C ILE A 54 1.70 -13.28 -12.30
N SER A 55 2.65 -13.62 -11.43
CA SER A 55 2.80 -14.94 -10.80
C SER A 55 3.56 -14.83 -9.48
N GLY A 56 3.19 -15.65 -8.50
CA GLY A 56 3.84 -15.67 -7.18
C GLY A 56 3.31 -14.60 -6.21
N PRO A 57 3.93 -14.46 -5.03
CA PRO A 57 3.55 -13.45 -4.04
C PRO A 57 3.80 -12.03 -4.55
N GLN A 58 2.95 -11.08 -4.16
CA GLN A 58 3.17 -9.65 -4.40
C GLN A 58 4.43 -9.19 -3.64
N PRO A 59 5.37 -8.48 -4.30
CA PRO A 59 6.50 -7.88 -3.62
C PRO A 59 6.07 -6.91 -2.52
N PRO A 60 6.87 -6.72 -1.45
CA PRO A 60 6.55 -5.75 -0.42
C PRO A 60 6.37 -4.35 -0.98
N PHE A 61 5.32 -3.67 -0.52
CA PHE A 61 5.03 -2.30 -0.91
C PHE A 61 5.97 -1.31 -0.23
N PRO A 62 6.40 -0.26 -0.94
CA PRO A 62 7.12 0.85 -0.34
C PRO A 62 6.15 1.77 0.41
N CYS A 63 6.70 2.58 1.32
CA CYS A 63 5.96 3.60 2.05
C CYS A 63 6.09 4.94 1.34
N LEU A 64 4.96 5.60 1.07
CA LEU A 64 4.93 6.94 0.47
C LEU A 64 4.61 7.96 1.56
N VAL A 65 5.49 8.94 1.72
CA VAL A 65 5.40 9.95 2.78
C VAL A 65 5.30 11.32 2.14
N ALA A 66 4.15 11.97 2.35
CA ALA A 66 3.81 13.26 1.75
C ALA A 66 4.92 14.28 2.00
N GLY A 67 5.43 14.88 0.92
CA GLY A 67 6.45 15.92 0.94
C GLY A 67 7.85 15.48 1.33
N ILE A 68 8.08 14.17 1.50
CA ILE A 68 9.40 13.61 1.83
C ILE A 68 9.88 12.65 0.75
N GLY A 69 9.03 11.69 0.36
CA GLY A 69 9.35 10.74 -0.71
C GLY A 69 8.92 9.31 -0.42
N THR A 70 9.59 8.37 -1.10
CA THR A 70 9.28 6.93 -1.08
C THR A 70 10.39 6.16 -0.37
N TYR A 71 9.99 5.20 0.47
CA TYR A 71 10.89 4.36 1.25
C TYR A 71 10.60 2.89 1.00
N GLU A 72 11.64 2.12 0.67
CA GLU A 72 11.51 0.67 0.44
C GLU A 72 11.17 -0.07 1.72
N HIS A 73 10.56 -1.26 1.59
CA HIS A 73 10.33 -2.13 2.73
C HIS A 73 11.63 -2.37 3.51
N GLY A 74 11.58 -2.19 4.83
CA GLY A 74 12.71 -2.32 5.75
C GLY A 74 13.54 -1.05 5.92
N GLN A 75 13.43 -0.05 5.04
CA GLN A 75 14.12 1.23 5.21
C GLN A 75 13.56 2.02 6.40
N THR A 76 14.43 2.83 7.00
CA THR A 76 14.06 3.74 8.08
C THR A 76 14.20 5.19 7.67
N PHE A 77 13.40 6.05 8.27
CA PHE A 77 13.43 7.48 8.03
C PHE A 77 12.90 8.25 9.24
N THR A 78 13.22 9.54 9.32
CA THR A 78 12.72 10.41 10.40
C THR A 78 11.82 11.47 9.81
N LYS A 79 10.65 11.65 10.40
CA LYS A 79 9.76 12.77 10.13
C LYS A 79 9.37 13.39 11.47
N GLU A 80 9.68 14.67 11.63
CA GLU A 80 9.46 15.41 12.87
C GLU A 80 10.12 14.70 14.07
N HIS A 81 9.33 14.38 15.10
CA HIS A 81 9.79 13.74 16.34
C HIS A 81 9.72 12.21 16.31
N PHE A 82 9.51 11.60 15.14
CA PHE A 82 9.31 10.17 15.03
C PHE A 82 10.28 9.55 14.02
N HIS A 83 10.89 8.45 14.45
CA HIS A 83 11.68 7.58 13.60
C HIS A 83 10.81 6.40 13.18
N TYR A 84 10.71 6.18 11.87
CA TYR A 84 9.85 5.18 11.27
C TYR A 84 10.65 4.07 10.63
N LYS A 85 10.06 2.89 10.56
CA LYS A 85 10.46 1.79 9.67
C LYS A 85 9.34 1.53 8.67
N CYS A 86 9.68 1.47 7.40
CA CYS A 86 8.72 1.05 6.40
C CYS A 86 8.50 -0.47 6.49
N ASN A 87 7.26 -0.88 6.69
CA ASN A 87 6.84 -2.27 6.73
C ASN A 87 5.70 -2.50 5.74
N ASN A 88 6.07 -2.82 4.49
CA ASN A 88 5.13 -3.28 3.45
C ASN A 88 3.97 -2.30 3.22
N GLY A 89 4.29 -1.05 2.90
CA GLY A 89 3.33 0.03 2.69
C GLY A 89 2.95 0.81 3.96
N THR A 90 3.23 0.26 5.14
CA THR A 90 2.92 0.91 6.42
C THR A 90 4.18 1.50 7.04
N ALA A 91 4.18 2.79 7.35
CA ALA A 91 5.25 3.42 8.12
C ALA A 91 5.00 3.25 9.62
N GLU A 92 5.78 2.40 10.27
CA GLU A 92 5.65 2.08 11.70
C GLU A 92 6.62 2.94 12.52
N VAL A 93 6.14 3.58 13.60
CA VAL A 93 7.01 4.33 14.52
C VAL A 93 7.83 3.34 15.34
N ILE A 94 9.15 3.45 15.29
CA ILE A 94 10.11 2.59 16.01
C ILE A 94 10.87 3.31 17.12
N ALA A 95 10.88 4.65 17.11
CA ALA A 95 11.43 5.49 18.18
C ALA A 95 10.90 6.93 18.06
N CYS A 96 11.06 7.72 19.13
CA CYS A 96 10.93 9.17 19.05
C CYS A 96 12.32 9.82 18.92
N VAL A 97 12.37 11.02 18.37
CA VAL A 97 13.58 11.82 18.18
C VAL A 97 13.36 13.20 18.80
N ALA A 98 14.17 13.54 19.81
CA ALA A 98 14.16 14.86 20.42
C ALA A 98 14.77 15.92 19.48
N ASP A 99 14.56 17.20 19.77
CA ASP A 99 15.09 18.32 18.97
C ASP A 99 16.62 18.27 18.82
N ASP A 100 17.31 17.81 19.86
CA ASP A 100 18.76 17.63 19.90
C ASP A 100 19.25 16.37 19.18
N LYS A 101 18.36 15.69 18.45
CA LYS A 101 18.58 14.44 17.71
C LYS A 101 18.83 13.20 18.58
N SER A 102 18.60 13.28 19.89
CA SER A 102 18.64 12.10 20.76
C SER A 102 17.49 11.15 20.41
N VAL A 103 17.81 9.86 20.29
CA VAL A 103 16.84 8.80 20.03
C VAL A 103 16.27 8.28 21.34
N ILE A 104 14.94 8.23 21.42
CA ILE A 104 14.18 7.71 22.56
C ILE A 104 13.44 6.46 22.10
N HIS A 105 13.87 5.30 22.58
CA HIS A 105 13.17 4.05 22.30
C HIS A 105 11.73 4.11 22.83
N LEU A 106 10.83 3.37 22.18
CA LEU A 106 9.42 3.28 22.59
C LEU A 106 9.29 2.90 24.08
N GLY A 107 8.39 3.59 24.79
CA GLY A 107 8.13 3.40 26.21
C GLY A 107 9.25 3.93 27.13
N ARG A 108 10.27 4.60 26.59
CA ARG A 108 11.39 5.15 27.36
C ARG A 108 11.27 6.66 27.55
N MET A 109 12.01 7.14 28.54
CA MET A 109 12.23 8.56 28.79
C MET A 109 13.67 8.82 29.20
N PHE A 110 14.12 10.06 29.02
CA PHE A 110 15.33 10.58 29.63
C PHE A 110 15.12 12.02 30.10
N ILE A 111 16.04 12.51 30.93
CA ILE A 111 16.09 13.91 31.34
C ILE A 111 17.45 14.46 30.90
N ARG A 112 17.46 15.60 30.22
CA ARG A 112 18.67 16.30 29.79
C ARG A 112 18.46 17.78 29.97
N ALA A 113 19.43 18.46 30.59
CA ALA A 113 19.37 19.90 30.86
C ALA A 113 18.06 20.35 31.57
N GLY A 114 17.52 19.53 32.48
CA GLY A 114 16.28 19.82 33.19
C GLY A 114 15.00 19.60 32.38
N VAL A 115 15.09 19.13 31.13
CA VAL A 115 13.95 18.80 30.27
C VAL A 115 13.77 17.29 30.24
N LYS A 116 12.56 16.84 30.56
CA LYS A 116 12.13 15.45 30.39
C LYS A 116 11.63 15.24 28.97
N HIS A 117 12.14 14.19 28.33
CA HIS A 117 11.70 13.72 27.03
C HIS A 117 11.15 12.30 27.17
N LYS A 118 9.93 12.05 26.70
CA LYS A 118 9.25 10.75 26.82
C LYS A 118 8.67 10.32 25.47
N CYS A 119 8.91 9.07 25.11
CA CYS A 119 8.28 8.41 23.97
C CYS A 119 7.28 7.38 24.51
N ASP A 120 6.00 7.72 24.51
CA ASP A 120 4.94 6.91 25.13
C ASP A 120 4.15 6.11 24.08
N VAL A 121 3.68 4.93 24.46
CA VAL A 121 2.85 4.07 23.59
C VAL A 121 1.51 3.84 24.28
N LYS A 122 0.42 4.30 23.64
CA LYS A 122 -0.96 4.17 24.13
C LYS A 122 -1.78 3.44 23.07
N GLY A 123 -1.92 2.12 23.23
CA GLY A 123 -2.50 1.27 22.19
C GLY A 123 -1.64 1.34 20.92
N ASP A 124 -2.26 1.66 19.79
CA ASP A 124 -1.59 1.79 18.49
C ASP A 124 -0.99 3.18 18.23
N THR A 125 -1.07 4.09 19.20
CA THR A 125 -0.57 5.47 19.07
C THR A 125 0.73 5.66 19.84
N VAL A 126 1.72 6.27 19.18
CA VAL A 126 2.97 6.71 19.80
C VAL A 126 2.93 8.22 19.96
N THR A 127 3.29 8.72 21.15
CA THR A 127 3.33 10.17 21.45
C THR A 127 4.69 10.58 21.98
N TYR A 128 5.20 11.70 21.47
CA TYR A 128 6.36 12.38 22.03
C TYR A 128 5.90 13.50 22.97
N GLU A 129 6.35 13.45 24.22
CA GLU A 129 6.06 14.46 25.25
C GLU A 129 7.37 15.11 25.71
N GLN A 130 7.40 16.43 25.76
CA GLN A 130 8.50 17.21 26.34
C GLN A 130 8.00 18.21 27.38
N GLY A 131 8.74 18.36 28.47
CA GLY A 131 8.41 19.31 29.52
C GLY A 131 9.50 19.44 30.57
N ASN A 132 9.48 20.53 31.32
CA ASN A 132 10.44 20.76 32.38
C ASN A 132 10.24 19.74 33.51
N HIS A 133 11.34 19.19 34.00
CA HIS A 133 11.36 18.30 35.16
C HIS A 133 11.73 19.11 36.39
N PHE A 134 10.72 19.60 37.10
CA PHE A 134 10.85 20.29 38.39
C PHE A 134 10.52 19.36 39.54
#